data_AF-A0A453CN51-F1
#
_entry.id   AF-A0A453CN51-F1
#
_cell.length_a   1.000
_cell.length_b   1.000
_cell.length_c   1.000
_cell.angle_alpha   90.00
_cell.angle_beta   90.00
_cell.angle_gamma   90.00
#
_symmetry.space_group_name_H-M   'P 1'
#
loop_
_entity.id
_entity.type
_entity.pdbx_description
1 polymer ?
#
loop_
_entity_poly.entity_id
_entity_poly.type
_entity_poly.pdbx_seq_one_letter_code
_entity_poly.pdbx_strand_id
1 'polypeptide(L)'
;FQPALYEAFGLTVIEAMNCGLPTFATNQGGPAEIIVDGVSGFHINPMNGREAGTKIADFFQKCKEDPGYWNKMSTAGLQRIYECYTWKIYATKVLNMGSMYGFWRTLNKEERVAKQRYMQMFYNLQFRNLVKTVPRVGEQPPRPATTTGAAAERNQIVARPRERQVCALLRNLLRKDRGSN
;
A
#
# COMPACT_ATOMS: atom_id res chain seq x y z
N PHE A 1 17.81 2.54 -3.78
CA PHE A 1 16.98 3.68 -4.24
C PHE A 1 15.68 3.11 -4.76
N GLN A 2 14.52 3.43 -4.15
CA GLN A 2 13.20 2.89 -4.51
C GLN A 2 12.20 4.04 -4.78
N PRO A 3 12.06 4.50 -6.05
CA PRO A 3 11.18 5.62 -6.40
C PRO A 3 9.79 5.15 -6.84
N ALA A 4 9.13 4.31 -6.03
CA ALA A 4 7.76 3.89 -6.32
C ALA A 4 6.76 5.03 -6.02
N LEU A 5 5.76 5.21 -6.89
CA LEU A 5 4.64 6.13 -6.63
C LEU A 5 3.88 5.75 -5.35
N TYR A 6 3.76 4.45 -5.11
CA TYR A 6 3.24 3.87 -3.88
C TYR A 6 3.88 2.50 -3.69
N GLU A 7 4.38 2.22 -2.49
CA GLU A 7 4.96 0.93 -2.13
C GLU A 7 4.22 0.37 -0.92
N ALA A 8 3.62 -0.82 -1.03
CA ALA A 8 2.77 -1.34 0.03
C ALA A 8 3.58 -1.74 1.27
N PHE A 9 4.77 -2.31 1.08
CA PHE A 9 5.65 -2.71 2.17
C PHE A 9 7.10 -2.33 1.88
N GLY A 10 7.69 -2.82 0.80
CA GLY A 10 9.08 -2.54 0.44
C GLY A 10 10.08 -3.52 1.05
N LEU A 11 9.96 -4.82 0.73
CA LEU A 11 10.94 -5.85 1.13
C LEU A 11 12.36 -5.51 0.70
N THR A 12 12.51 -4.92 -0.49
CA THR A 12 13.81 -4.48 -1.03
C THR A 12 14.48 -3.40 -0.15
N VAL A 13 13.69 -2.59 0.56
CA VAL A 13 14.19 -1.59 1.51
C VAL A 13 14.77 -2.32 2.73
N ILE A 14 14.06 -3.32 3.26
CA ILE A 14 14.53 -4.13 4.38
C ILE A 14 15.81 -4.89 4.02
N GLU A 15 15.86 -5.49 2.82
CA GLU A 15 17.05 -6.20 2.34
C GLU A 15 18.25 -5.26 2.22
N ALA A 16 18.08 -4.09 1.62
CA ALA A 16 19.13 -3.09 1.51
C ALA A 16 19.64 -2.64 2.90
N MET A 17 18.73 -2.32 3.81
CA MET A 17 19.08 -1.94 5.19
C MET A 17 19.79 -3.08 5.93
N ASN A 18 19.37 -4.33 5.73
CA ASN A 18 19.97 -5.51 6.34
C ASN A 18 21.37 -5.83 5.77
N CYS A 19 21.67 -5.40 4.54
CA CYS A 19 23.02 -5.42 3.98
C CYS A 19 23.88 -4.22 4.43
N GLY A 20 23.34 -3.34 5.28
CA GLY A 20 24.03 -2.12 5.71
C GLY A 20 24.11 -1.04 4.64
N LEU A 21 23.25 -1.06 3.62
CA LEU A 21 23.22 -0.03 2.59
C LEU A 21 22.30 1.13 3.01
N PRO A 22 22.82 2.36 3.18
CA PRO A 22 21.98 3.54 3.40
C PRO A 22 20.91 3.67 2.32
N THR A 23 19.64 3.66 2.73
CA THR A 23 18.52 3.49 1.80
C THR A 23 17.69 4.77 1.67
N PHE A 24 17.35 5.10 0.42
CA PHE A 24 16.42 6.17 0.05
C PHE A 24 15.16 5.52 -0.51
N ALA A 25 14.01 5.74 0.14
CA ALA A 25 12.75 5.13 -0.24
C ALA A 25 11.59 6.14 -0.22
N THR A 26 10.56 5.81 -1.01
CA THR A 26 9.35 6.64 -1.11
C THR A 26 8.70 6.89 0.25
N ASN A 27 8.18 8.10 0.46
CA ASN A 27 7.35 8.42 1.63
C ASN A 27 5.89 7.99 1.47
N GLN A 28 5.54 7.28 0.38
CA GLN A 28 4.19 6.81 0.10
C GLN A 28 4.06 5.30 0.35
N GLY A 29 3.38 4.95 1.44
CA GLY A 29 3.06 3.57 1.81
C GLY A 29 4.03 2.99 2.86
N GLY A 30 4.29 1.69 2.77
CA GLY A 30 5.05 0.91 3.76
C GLY A 30 6.45 1.44 4.10
N PRO A 31 7.28 1.90 3.13
CA PRO A 31 8.62 2.40 3.45
C PRO A 31 8.62 3.61 4.37
N ALA A 32 7.52 4.39 4.42
CA ALA A 32 7.36 5.52 5.33
C ALA A 32 7.32 5.12 6.81
N GLU A 33 6.96 3.88 7.12
CA GLU A 33 6.98 3.32 8.47
C GLU A 33 8.30 2.60 8.77
N ILE A 34 8.92 1.99 7.74
CA ILE A 34 10.17 1.24 7.89
C ILE A 34 11.33 2.19 8.22
N ILE A 35 11.45 3.27 7.46
CA ILE A 35 12.53 4.25 7.59
C ILE A 35 12.11 5.36 8.55
N VAL A 36 13.06 5.76 9.40
CA VAL A 36 12.97 7.00 10.17
C VAL A 36 13.87 8.01 9.47
N ASP A 37 13.25 9.05 8.89
CA ASP A 37 13.93 10.02 8.04
C ASP A 37 15.11 10.69 8.77
N GLY A 38 16.30 10.63 8.16
CA GLY A 38 17.53 11.17 8.71
C GLY A 38 18.20 10.33 9.81
N VAL A 39 17.56 9.24 10.26
CA VAL A 39 18.09 8.36 11.32
C VAL A 39 18.50 7.00 10.77
N SER A 40 17.58 6.25 10.18
CA SER A 40 17.83 4.90 9.64
C SER A 40 17.81 4.84 8.11
N GLY A 41 17.55 5.98 7.47
CA GLY A 41 17.50 6.15 6.01
C GLY A 41 16.87 7.50 5.67
N PHE A 42 16.46 7.67 4.41
CA PHE A 42 15.85 8.92 3.95
C PHE A 42 14.57 8.71 3.16
N HIS A 43 13.62 9.61 3.37
CA HIS A 43 12.38 9.68 2.63
C HIS A 43 12.52 10.57 1.39
N ILE A 44 12.09 10.02 0.25
CA ILE A 44 11.99 10.75 -1.03
C ILE A 44 10.53 10.86 -1.45
N ASN A 45 10.16 12.02 -2.00
CA ASN A 45 8.84 12.23 -2.58
C ASN A 45 8.86 11.77 -4.05
N PRO A 46 8.08 10.75 -4.46
CA PRO A 46 8.10 10.25 -5.83
C PRO A 46 7.54 11.28 -6.84
N MET A 47 6.75 12.26 -6.39
CA MET A 47 6.21 13.33 -7.23
C MET A 47 7.21 14.46 -7.49
N ASN A 48 8.30 14.53 -6.72
CA ASN A 48 9.30 15.58 -6.83
C ASN A 48 10.71 14.98 -7.00
N GLY A 49 11.00 14.55 -8.24
CA GLY A 49 12.30 13.97 -8.57
C GLY A 49 13.49 14.91 -8.36
N ARG A 50 13.28 16.23 -8.45
CA ARG A 50 14.34 17.22 -8.19
C ARG A 50 14.75 17.21 -6.73
N GLU A 51 13.79 17.26 -5.81
CA GLU A 51 14.05 17.16 -4.37
C GLU A 51 14.74 15.84 -4.00
N ALA A 52 14.29 14.73 -4.59
CA ALA A 52 14.92 13.43 -4.37
C ALA A 52 16.40 13.44 -4.83
N GLY A 53 16.69 14.02 -5.99
CA GLY A 53 18.05 14.17 -6.50
C GLY A 53 18.92 15.03 -5.58
N THR A 54 18.39 16.16 -5.10
CA THR A 54 19.10 17.03 -4.15
C THR A 54 19.42 16.29 -2.84
N LYS A 55 18.45 15.56 -2.25
CA LYS A 55 18.69 14.78 -1.03
C LYS A 55 19.80 13.74 -1.19
N ILE A 56 19.85 13.08 -2.34
CA ILE A 56 20.90 12.10 -2.64
C ILE A 56 22.26 12.81 -2.78
N ALA A 57 22.31 13.93 -3.51
CA ALA A 57 23.53 14.71 -3.66
C ALA A 57 24.05 15.20 -2.30
N ASP A 58 23.17 15.74 -1.46
CA ASP A 58 23.50 16.22 -0.11
C ASP A 58 24.03 15.09 0.78
N PHE A 59 23.50 13.88 0.65
CA PHE A 59 24.01 12.72 1.37
C PHE A 59 25.43 12.37 0.95
N PHE A 60 25.70 12.28 -0.35
CA PHE A 60 27.05 12.00 -0.85
C PHE A 60 28.05 13.12 -0.50
N GLN A 61 27.60 14.38 -0.52
CA GLN A 61 28.37 15.52 -0.06
C GLN A 61 28.79 15.34 1.42
N LYS A 62 27.84 15.00 2.30
CA LYS A 62 28.13 14.71 3.72
C LYS A 62 29.06 13.53 3.91
N CYS A 63 28.91 12.47 3.11
CA CYS A 63 29.83 11.32 3.15
C CYS A 63 31.26 11.68 2.71
N LYS A 64 31.42 12.69 1.86
CA LYS A 64 32.73 13.20 1.45
C LYS A 64 33.38 14.05 2.54
N GLU A 65 32.58 14.81 3.29
CA GLU A 65 33.03 15.66 4.39
C GLU A 65 33.32 14.86 5.67
N ASP A 66 32.48 13.89 6.01
CA ASP A 66 32.65 12.94 7.12
C ASP A 66 32.64 11.50 6.59
N PRO A 67 33.81 10.85 6.42
CA PRO A 67 33.91 9.46 6.00
C PRO A 67 33.19 8.48 6.93
N GLY A 68 32.98 8.84 8.21
CA GLY A 68 32.24 8.05 9.18
C GLY A 68 30.72 8.14 9.01
N TYR A 69 30.21 9.11 8.25
CA TYR A 69 28.78 9.34 8.11
C TYR A 69 28.04 8.17 7.45
N TRP A 70 28.66 7.54 6.44
CA TRP A 70 28.10 6.36 5.79
C TRP A 70 27.91 5.21 6.78
N ASN A 71 28.94 4.93 7.59
CA ASN A 71 28.91 3.85 8.57
C ASN A 71 27.89 4.13 9.69
N LYS A 72 27.74 5.38 10.13
CA LYS A 72 26.70 5.79 11.08
C LYS A 72 25.29 5.45 10.53
N MET A 73 25.00 5.87 9.30
CA MET A 73 23.69 5.63 8.67
C MET A 73 23.46 4.14 8.40
N SER A 74 24.49 3.42 7.95
CA SER A 74 24.48 1.97 7.76
C SER A 74 24.13 1.22 9.05
N THR A 75 24.80 1.57 10.15
CA THR A 75 24.60 0.94 11.47
C THR A 75 23.20 1.23 12.01
N ALA A 76 22.72 2.47 11.87
CA ALA A 76 21.38 2.85 12.28
C ALA A 76 20.29 2.11 11.46
N GLY A 77 20.53 1.91 10.16
CA GLY A 77 19.67 1.08 9.31
C GLY A 77 19.60 -0.38 9.79
N LEU A 78 20.76 -0.99 10.09
CA LEU A 78 20.84 -2.35 10.63
C LEU A 78 20.11 -2.47 11.97
N GLN A 79 20.34 -1.53 12.89
CA GLN A 79 19.68 -1.50 14.18
C GLN A 79 18.16 -1.49 14.04
N ARG A 80 17.62 -0.63 13.16
CA ARG A 80 16.18 -0.57 12.88
C ARG A 80 15.60 -1.91 12.41
N ILE A 81 16.32 -2.62 11.54
CA ILE A 81 15.87 -3.94 11.05
C ILE A 81 15.87 -4.96 12.17
N TYR A 82 16.92 -5.03 12.99
CA TYR A 82 16.99 -5.99 14.08
C TYR A 82 15.92 -5.77 15.16
N GLU A 83 15.57 -4.51 15.42
CA GLU A 83 14.55 -4.15 16.40
C GLU A 83 13.12 -4.45 15.93
N CYS A 84 12.82 -4.28 14.64
CA CYS A 84 11.43 -4.26 14.16
C CYS A 84 11.08 -5.34 13.13
N TYR A 85 12.03 -5.73 12.27
CA TYR A 85 11.76 -6.45 11.01
C TYR A 85 12.52 -7.78 10.90
N THR A 86 12.49 -8.59 11.96
CA THR A 86 13.07 -9.96 11.95
C THR A 86 12.01 -11.05 11.94
N TRP A 87 12.34 -12.18 11.29
CA TRP A 87 11.48 -13.36 11.26
C TRP A 87 11.19 -13.94 12.64
N LYS A 88 12.10 -13.78 13.60
CA LYS A 88 11.90 -14.20 14.98
C LYS A 88 10.75 -13.42 15.64
N ILE A 89 10.78 -12.08 15.53
CA ILE A 89 9.72 -11.21 16.06
C ILE A 89 8.39 -11.54 15.37
N TYR A 90 8.42 -11.74 14.05
CA TYR A 90 7.23 -12.13 13.28
C TYR A 90 6.63 -13.46 13.77
N ALA A 91 7.44 -14.52 13.87
CA ALA A 91 6.98 -15.83 14.30
C ALA A 91 6.35 -15.79 15.71
N THR A 92 6.99 -15.09 16.66
CA THR A 92 6.46 -14.92 18.00
C THR A 92 5.11 -14.18 17.98
N LYS A 93 4.99 -13.09 17.23
CA LYS A 93 3.73 -12.34 17.10
C LYS A 93 2.60 -13.20 16.52
N VAL A 94 2.88 -13.92 15.43
CA VAL A 94 1.87 -14.78 14.77
C VAL A 94 1.40 -15.91 15.68
N LEU A 95 2.31 -16.56 16.42
CA LEU A 95 1.94 -17.61 17.36
C LEU A 95 1.08 -17.07 18.52
N ASN A 96 1.46 -15.91 19.08
CA ASN A 96 0.71 -15.27 20.15
C ASN A 96 -0.69 -14.83 19.68
N MET A 97 -0.80 -14.23 18.50
CA MET A 97 -2.09 -13.90 17.92
C MET A 97 -2.91 -15.17 17.64
N GLY A 98 -2.30 -16.21 17.09
CA GLY A 98 -2.95 -17.49 16.79
C GLY A 98 -3.57 -18.14 18.03
N SER A 99 -2.84 -18.15 19.16
CA SER A 99 -3.35 -18.68 20.42
C SER A 99 -4.50 -17.81 20.98
N MET A 100 -4.33 -16.49 21.01
CA MET A 100 -5.34 -15.54 21.49
C MET A 100 -6.63 -15.59 20.68
N TYR A 101 -6.53 -15.47 19.34
CA TYR A 101 -7.70 -15.56 18.46
C TYR A 101 -8.30 -16.96 18.41
N GLY A 102 -7.48 -18.00 18.61
CA GLY A 102 -7.92 -19.38 18.77
C GLY A 102 -8.85 -19.53 19.97
N PHE A 103 -8.46 -18.98 21.11
CA PHE A 103 -9.29 -18.94 22.33
C PHE A 103 -10.52 -18.04 22.16
N TRP A 104 -10.37 -16.83 21.64
CA TRP A 104 -11.50 -15.92 21.41
C TRP A 104 -12.55 -16.53 20.46
N ARG A 105 -12.11 -17.33 19.48
CA ARG A 105 -12.99 -18.06 18.56
C ARG A 105 -13.87 -19.11 19.26
N THR A 106 -13.40 -19.77 20.33
CA THR A 106 -14.21 -20.76 21.03
C THR A 106 -15.30 -20.11 21.87
N LEU A 107 -15.05 -18.90 22.38
CA LEU A 107 -15.99 -18.13 23.19
C LEU A 107 -17.12 -17.47 22.36
N ASN A 108 -16.84 -16.95 21.17
CA ASN A 108 -17.79 -16.14 20.38
C ASN A 108 -18.46 -16.91 19.24
N LYS A 109 -19.09 -18.05 19.53
CA LYS A 109 -19.68 -18.90 18.47
C LYS A 109 -20.94 -18.30 17.85
N GLU A 110 -21.84 -17.74 18.66
CA GLU A 110 -23.17 -17.31 18.19
C GLU A 110 -23.10 -16.09 17.25
N GLU A 111 -22.36 -15.04 17.62
CA GLU A 111 -22.17 -13.87 16.75
C GLU A 111 -21.52 -14.20 15.40
N ARG A 112 -20.69 -15.25 15.35
CA ARG A 112 -20.01 -15.67 14.12
C ARG A 112 -20.96 -16.30 13.12
N VAL A 113 -21.99 -17.01 13.56
CA VAL A 113 -22.92 -17.70 12.65
C VAL A 113 -23.68 -16.71 11.78
N ALA A 114 -24.17 -15.61 12.36
CA ALA A 114 -24.86 -14.56 11.61
C ALA A 114 -23.92 -13.89 10.58
N LYS A 115 -22.70 -13.51 11.00
CA LYS A 115 -21.68 -12.93 10.10
C LYS A 115 -21.31 -13.90 8.97
N GLN A 116 -21.17 -15.19 9.27
CA GLN A 116 -20.82 -16.20 8.29
C GLN A 116 -21.93 -16.39 7.24
N ARG A 117 -23.20 -16.42 7.66
CA ARG A 117 -24.34 -16.47 6.73
C ARG A 117 -24.40 -15.23 5.84
N TYR A 118 -24.16 -14.04 6.40
CA TYR A 118 -24.09 -12.80 5.63
C TYR A 118 -22.97 -12.84 4.58
N MET A 119 -21.76 -13.26 4.97
CA MET A 119 -20.64 -13.39 4.02
C MET A 119 -20.92 -14.43 2.93
N GLN A 120 -21.58 -15.53 3.26
CA GLN A 120 -21.98 -16.55 2.29
C GLN A 120 -23.04 -16.02 1.31
N MET A 121 -24.02 -15.25 1.79
CA MET A 121 -24.99 -14.56 0.95
C MET A 121 -24.29 -13.56 0.02
N PHE A 122 -23.40 -12.72 0.55
CA PHE A 122 -22.63 -11.75 -0.24
C PHE A 122 -21.81 -12.43 -1.33
N TYR A 123 -21.11 -13.50 -1.00
CA TYR A 123 -20.33 -14.28 -1.97
C TYR A 123 -21.22 -14.83 -3.10
N ASN A 124 -22.34 -15.46 -2.75
CA ASN A 124 -23.20 -16.14 -3.74
C ASN A 124 -23.98 -15.17 -4.62
N LEU A 125 -24.48 -14.07 -4.07
CA LEU A 125 -25.36 -13.15 -4.79
C LEU A 125 -24.61 -12.02 -5.51
N GLN A 126 -23.47 -11.58 -4.98
CA GLN A 126 -22.72 -10.46 -5.55
C GLN A 126 -21.41 -10.94 -6.17
N PHE A 127 -20.47 -11.44 -5.37
CA PHE A 127 -19.12 -11.71 -5.82
C PHE A 127 -19.07 -12.74 -6.96
N ARG A 128 -19.78 -13.87 -6.82
CA ARG A 128 -19.83 -14.92 -7.83
C ARG A 128 -20.39 -14.42 -9.16
N ASN A 129 -21.34 -13.48 -9.15
CA ASN A 129 -21.91 -12.91 -10.37
C ASN A 129 -20.93 -11.96 -11.06
N LEU A 130 -20.16 -11.17 -10.30
CA LEU A 130 -19.09 -10.34 -10.84
C LEU A 130 -17.94 -11.17 -11.45
N VAL A 131 -17.58 -12.30 -10.84
CA VAL A 131 -16.51 -13.16 -11.39
C VAL A 131 -16.91 -13.72 -12.77
N LYS A 132 -18.19 -14.01 -13.00
CA LYS A 132 -18.68 -14.51 -14.29
C LYS A 132 -18.53 -13.49 -15.43
N THR A 133 -18.45 -12.19 -15.14
CA THR A 133 -18.30 -11.15 -16.17
C THR A 133 -16.85 -10.91 -16.57
N VAL A 134 -15.89 -11.49 -15.84
CA VAL A 134 -14.46 -11.40 -16.17
C VAL A 134 -14.16 -12.35 -17.33
N PRO A 135 -13.65 -11.85 -18.48
CA PRO A 135 -13.28 -12.68 -19.62
C PRO A 135 -12.22 -13.71 -19.24
N ARG A 136 -12.33 -14.93 -19.79
CA ARG A 136 -11.30 -15.96 -19.59
C ARG A 136 -10.05 -15.61 -20.41
N VAL A 137 -8.89 -15.99 -19.90
CA VAL A 137 -7.62 -15.81 -20.60
C VAL A 137 -7.69 -16.56 -21.94
N GLY A 138 -7.67 -15.81 -23.05
CA GLY A 138 -7.79 -16.33 -24.42
C GLY A 138 -9.09 -15.96 -25.15
N GLU A 139 -10.15 -15.56 -24.43
CA GLU A 139 -11.35 -14.99 -25.03
C GLU A 139 -11.10 -13.49 -25.28
N GLN A 140 -10.93 -13.10 -26.55
CA GLN A 140 -11.03 -11.68 -26.90
C GLN A 140 -12.48 -11.23 -26.64
N PRO A 141 -12.70 -10.06 -26.01
CA PRO A 141 -14.03 -9.46 -26.05
C PRO A 141 -14.42 -9.34 -27.54
N PRO A 142 -15.71 -9.56 -27.90
CA PRO A 142 -16.13 -9.43 -29.28
C PRO A 142 -15.66 -8.06 -29.77
N ARG A 143 -14.75 -8.06 -30.76
CA ARG A 143 -14.38 -6.82 -31.44
C ARG A 143 -15.70 -6.20 -31.90
N PRO A 144 -16.00 -4.94 -31.57
CA PRO A 144 -17.14 -4.28 -32.19
C PRO A 144 -16.95 -4.45 -33.70
N ALA A 145 -18.00 -4.97 -34.36
CA ALA A 145 -17.96 -5.22 -35.79
C ALA A 145 -17.44 -3.95 -36.47
N THR A 146 -16.29 -4.07 -37.13
CA THR A 146 -15.77 -3.04 -38.02
C THR A 146 -16.78 -2.87 -39.15
N THR A 147 -17.73 -1.95 -38.97
CA THR A 147 -18.34 -1.26 -40.10
C THR A 147 -17.20 -0.59 -40.85
N THR A 148 -16.98 -1.07 -42.07
CA THR A 148 -16.15 -0.45 -43.09
C THR A 148 -16.58 1.00 -43.29
N GLY A 149 -15.70 1.95 -42.97
CA GLY A 149 -15.92 3.36 -43.30
C GLY A 149 -15.11 4.36 -42.49
N ALA A 150 -14.06 4.88 -43.12
CA ALA A 150 -13.35 6.14 -42.84
C ALA A 150 -12.45 6.23 -41.60
N ALA A 151 -11.18 6.56 -41.86
CA ALA A 151 -10.17 6.94 -40.89
C ALA A 151 -10.51 8.30 -40.24
N ALA A 152 -10.48 8.37 -38.90
CA ALA A 152 -10.39 9.63 -38.16
C ALA A 152 -9.76 9.41 -36.76
N GLU A 153 -8.59 10.01 -36.59
CA GLU A 153 -7.91 10.49 -35.38
C GLU A 153 -7.99 9.72 -34.04
N ARG A 154 -6.84 9.13 -33.68
CA ARG A 154 -6.43 8.81 -32.31
C ARG A 154 -6.12 10.10 -31.55
N ASN A 155 -6.99 10.51 -30.63
CA ASN A 155 -6.60 11.13 -29.35
C ASN A 155 -7.85 11.43 -28.50
N GLN A 156 -8.30 10.47 -27.69
CA GLN A 156 -9.13 10.76 -26.53
C GLN A 156 -8.72 9.85 -25.37
N ILE A 157 -8.06 10.44 -24.39
CA ILE A 157 -7.90 9.87 -23.05
C ILE A 157 -9.31 9.74 -22.49
N VAL A 158 -9.78 8.50 -22.34
CA VAL A 158 -11.08 8.21 -21.74
C VAL A 158 -11.06 8.73 -20.30
N ALA A 159 -11.82 9.79 -20.04
CA ALA A 159 -11.99 10.33 -18.71
C ALA A 159 -12.62 9.26 -17.79
N ARG A 160 -12.02 9.03 -16.62
CA ARG A 160 -12.62 8.19 -15.57
C ARG A 160 -14.04 8.70 -15.29
N PRO A 161 -15.06 7.82 -15.12
CA PRO A 161 -16.38 8.26 -14.73
C PRO A 161 -16.28 9.01 -13.39
N ARG A 162 -16.86 10.22 -13.35
CA ARG A 162 -16.93 11.03 -12.13
C ARG A 162 -17.50 10.17 -10.99
N GLU A 163 -16.85 10.23 -9.83
CA GLU A 163 -17.32 9.63 -8.59
C GLU A 163 -18.83 9.84 -8.45
N ARG A 164 -19.55 8.75 -8.21
CA ARG A 164 -20.99 8.80 -7.92
C ARG A 164 -21.16 9.71 -6.72
N GLN A 165 -21.70 10.90 -7.00
CA GLN A 165 -22.08 11.91 -6.02
C GLN A 165 -22.77 11.21 -4.85
N VAL A 166 -22.18 11.33 -3.67
CA VAL A 166 -22.74 10.80 -2.43
C VAL A 166 -24.20 11.25 -2.34
N CYS A 167 -25.10 10.27 -2.29
CA CYS A 167 -26.55 10.42 -2.22
C CYS A 167 -26.93 11.56 -1.27
N ALA A 168 -27.84 12.44 -1.70
CA ALA A 168 -28.32 13.58 -0.92
C ALA A 168 -28.83 13.21 0.49
N LEU A 169 -29.21 11.94 0.70
CA LEU A 169 -29.57 11.38 2.00
C LEU A 169 -28.46 11.48 3.05
N LEU A 170 -27.18 11.34 2.65
CA LEU A 170 -26.03 11.33 3.57
C LEU A 170 -25.64 12.74 4.05
N ARG A 171 -25.95 13.79 3.26
CA ARG A 171 -25.77 15.19 3.68
C ARG A 171 -26.77 15.62 4.74
N ASN A 172 -27.99 15.09 4.71
CA ASN A 172 -29.03 15.43 5.69
C ASN A 172 -28.79 14.75 7.04
N LEU A 173 -28.20 13.56 7.06
CA LEU A 173 -27.80 12.88 8.28
C LEU A 173 -26.64 13.59 9.01
N LEU A 174 -25.63 14.06 8.27
CA LEU A 174 -24.49 14.80 8.84
C LEU A 174 -24.80 16.25 9.29
N ARG A 175 -25.99 16.78 8.98
CA ARG A 175 -26.47 18.07 9.49
C ARG A 175 -27.33 17.93 10.75
N LYS A 176 -27.98 16.78 10.97
CA LYS A 176 -28.87 16.58 12.12
C LYS A 176 -28.11 16.38 13.44
N ASP A 177 -26.86 15.91 13.39
CA ASP A 177 -26.01 15.68 14.57
C ASP A 177 -25.21 16.91 15.04
N ARG A 178 -25.36 18.08 14.41
CA ARG A 178 -24.67 19.33 14.81
C ARG A 178 -25.59 20.40 15.42
N GLY A 179 -26.79 20.02 15.87
CA GLY A 179 -27.80 20.96 16.36
C GLY A 179 -28.60 20.50 17.57
N SER A 180 -28.04 19.69 18.47
CA SER A 180 -28.68 19.35 19.76
C SER A 180 -27.65 18.98 20.83
N ASN A 181 -26.95 20.00 21.33
CA ASN A 181 -26.42 20.22 22.69
C ASN A 181 -25.23 21.18 22.64
#